data_AF-A0A959T086-F1
#
_entry.id   AF-A0A959T086-F1
#
_cell.length_a   1.000
_cell.length_b   1.000
_cell.length_c   1.000
_cell.angle_alpha   90.00
_cell.angle_beta   90.00
_cell.angle_gamma   90.00
#
_symmetry.space_group_name_H-M   'P 1'
#
loop_
_entity.id
_entity.type
_entity.pdbx_description
1 polymer ?
#
loop_
_entity_poly.entity_id
_entity_poly.type
_entity_poly.pdbx_seq_one_letter_code
_entity_poly.pdbx_strand_id
1 'polypeptide(L)'
;DAYLEQDQRQDVRALVVAGGWVEVLYLTGNDPQAASDKAIRDRIAQQGKGLESVVGLLEDHAADSPLLPGLRRLQMLYGDVGMQYTFQEPVTDTKARTTYINSVTTVDLTDDQLQAITEAVNDLRAQINA
;
A
#
# COMPACT_ATOMS: atom_id res chain seq x y z
N ASP A 1 -8.44 33.74 3.91
CA ASP A 1 -7.96 33.08 5.13
C ASP A 1 -8.56 31.69 5.31
N ALA A 2 -9.86 31.54 5.60
CA ALA A 2 -10.48 30.21 5.79
C ALA A 2 -10.29 29.19 4.64
N TYR A 3 -10.28 29.64 3.38
CA TYR A 3 -10.03 28.77 2.22
C TYR A 3 -8.58 28.23 2.19
N LEU A 4 -7.60 29.11 2.41
CA LEU A 4 -6.17 28.73 2.47
C LEU A 4 -5.89 27.82 3.68
N GLU A 5 -6.52 28.08 4.82
CA GLU A 5 -6.42 27.21 6.00
C GLU A 5 -7.08 25.84 5.80
N GLN A 6 -8.12 25.75 4.98
CA GLN A 6 -8.76 24.48 4.67
C GLN A 6 -7.87 23.65 3.74
N ASP A 7 -7.31 24.26 2.70
CA ASP A 7 -6.37 23.60 1.79
C ASP A 7 -5.12 23.12 2.55
N GLN A 8 -4.56 23.97 3.42
CA GLN A 8 -3.47 23.64 4.37
C GLN A 8 -3.82 22.64 5.49
N ARG A 9 -5.08 22.21 5.58
CA ARG A 9 -5.45 21.08 6.45
C ARG A 9 -5.57 19.80 5.65
N GLN A 10 -5.91 19.89 4.36
CA GLN A 10 -6.04 18.71 3.50
C GLN A 10 -4.67 18.19 3.09
N ASP A 11 -3.70 19.06 2.80
CA ASP A 11 -2.30 18.68 2.55
C ASP A 11 -1.69 17.91 3.74
N VAL A 12 -1.79 18.44 4.96
CA VAL A 12 -1.26 17.84 6.18
C VAL A 12 -1.95 16.50 6.45
N ARG A 13 -3.27 16.41 6.23
CA ARG A 13 -4.00 15.15 6.36
C ARG A 13 -3.53 14.10 5.35
N ALA A 14 -3.35 14.51 4.10
CA ALA A 14 -2.86 13.62 3.06
C ALA A 14 -1.44 13.11 3.37
N LEU A 15 -0.57 14.00 3.85
CA LEU A 15 0.78 13.65 4.31
C LEU A 15 0.78 12.70 5.51
N VAL A 16 -0.12 12.89 6.48
CA VAL A 16 -0.27 11.97 7.63
C VAL A 16 -0.70 10.58 7.17
N VAL A 17 -1.66 10.49 6.25
CA VAL A 17 -2.11 9.21 5.68
C VAL A 17 -0.97 8.52 4.92
N ALA A 18 -0.24 9.28 4.09
CA ALA A 18 0.89 8.74 3.33
C ALA A 18 2.01 8.25 4.26
N GLY A 19 2.38 9.04 5.27
CA GLY A 19 3.42 8.65 6.24
C GLY A 19 3.02 7.40 7.05
N GLY A 20 1.76 7.32 7.49
CA GLY A 20 1.24 6.13 8.17
C GLY A 20 1.25 4.88 7.28
N TRP A 21 0.92 5.03 6.01
CA TRP A 21 0.97 3.93 5.04
C TRP A 21 2.41 3.45 4.81
N VAL A 22 3.37 4.38 4.64
CA VAL A 22 4.79 4.06 4.50
C VAL A 22 5.30 3.31 5.73
N GLU A 23 4.94 3.74 6.94
CA GLU A 23 5.41 3.08 8.18
C GLU A 23 4.86 1.66 8.31
N VAL A 24 3.58 1.42 8.00
CA VAL A 24 3.00 0.07 8.03
C VAL A 24 3.71 -0.85 7.05
N LEU A 25 3.98 -0.37 5.83
CA LEU A 25 4.67 -1.16 4.82
C LEU A 25 6.14 -1.39 5.18
N TYR A 26 6.81 -0.40 5.78
CA TYR A 26 8.17 -0.52 6.29
C TYR A 26 8.26 -1.62 7.36
N LEU A 27 7.37 -1.60 8.35
CA LEU A 27 7.35 -2.59 9.42
C LEU A 27 7.09 -4.00 8.87
N THR A 28 6.18 -4.12 7.90
CA THR A 28 5.83 -5.41 7.30
C THR A 28 6.95 -5.94 6.39
N GLY A 29 7.54 -5.08 5.56
CA GLY A 29 8.61 -5.44 4.62
C GLY A 29 9.94 -5.76 5.28
N ASN A 30 10.20 -5.20 6.47
CA ASN A 30 11.39 -5.49 7.27
C ASN A 30 11.16 -6.56 8.35
N ASP A 31 9.99 -7.22 8.36
CA ASP A 31 9.77 -8.37 9.23
C ASP A 31 10.77 -9.48 8.84
N PRO A 32 11.51 -10.09 9.80
CA PRO A 32 12.45 -11.17 9.50
C PRO A 32 11.81 -12.39 8.81
N GLN A 33 10.49 -12.56 8.96
CA GLN A 33 9.70 -13.60 8.32
C GLN A 33 9.12 -13.18 6.98
N ALA A 34 9.28 -11.93 6.53
CA ALA A 34 8.69 -11.45 5.28
C ALA A 34 9.11 -12.29 4.07
N ALA A 35 10.33 -12.84 4.06
CA ALA A 35 10.78 -13.73 2.99
C ALA A 35 10.27 -15.17 3.15
N SER A 36 10.03 -15.69 4.35
CA SER A 36 9.66 -17.10 4.57
C SER A 36 8.17 -17.34 4.75
N ASP A 37 7.42 -16.33 5.20
CA ASP A 37 5.99 -16.41 5.49
C ASP A 37 5.16 -15.93 4.30
N LYS A 38 4.46 -16.87 3.67
CA LYS A 38 3.60 -16.60 2.53
C LYS A 38 2.50 -15.57 2.85
N ALA A 39 1.92 -15.60 4.06
CA ALA A 39 0.86 -14.67 4.42
C ALA A 39 1.38 -13.23 4.53
N ILE A 40 2.62 -13.05 5.01
CA ILE A 40 3.27 -11.73 5.03
C ILE A 40 3.59 -11.28 3.60
N ARG A 41 4.17 -12.16 2.77
CA ARG A 41 4.41 -11.85 1.34
C ARG A 41 3.15 -11.43 0.61
N ASP A 42 2.07 -12.19 0.76
CA ASP A 42 0.79 -11.90 0.11
C ASP A 42 0.26 -10.53 0.57
N ARG A 43 0.41 -10.19 1.85
CA ARG A 43 -0.01 -8.87 2.39
C ARG A 43 0.78 -7.72 1.80
N ILE A 44 2.11 -7.86 1.70
CA ILE A 44 2.98 -6.87 1.07
C ILE A 44 2.56 -6.69 -0.38
N ALA A 45 2.45 -7.78 -1.12
CA ALA A 45 2.12 -7.75 -2.54
C ALA A 45 0.75 -7.09 -2.82
N GLN A 46 -0.23 -7.31 -1.94
CA GLN A 46 -1.56 -6.68 -2.04
C GLN A 46 -1.56 -5.16 -1.77
N GLN A 47 -0.52 -4.61 -1.13
CA GLN A 47 -0.47 -3.18 -0.83
C GLN A 47 -0.37 -2.29 -2.09
N GLY A 48 -0.07 -2.85 -3.26
CA GLY A 48 -0.06 -2.10 -4.52
C GLY A 48 -1.37 -1.32 -4.78
N LYS A 49 -2.54 -1.89 -4.45
CA LYS A 49 -3.83 -1.18 -4.55
C LYS A 49 -3.99 -0.07 -3.51
N GLY A 50 -3.45 -0.29 -2.30
CA GLY A 50 -3.41 0.73 -1.26
C GLY A 50 -2.55 1.92 -1.68
N LEU A 51 -1.42 1.64 -2.34
CA LEU A 51 -0.51 2.65 -2.86
C LEU A 51 -1.17 3.54 -3.92
N GLU A 52 -2.01 3.00 -4.81
CA GLU A 52 -2.79 3.81 -5.76
C GLU A 52 -3.66 4.84 -5.05
N SER A 53 -4.32 4.44 -3.96
CA SER A 53 -5.14 5.35 -3.15
C SER A 53 -4.30 6.44 -2.48
N VAL A 54 -3.11 6.08 -1.96
CA VAL A 54 -2.20 7.03 -1.29
C VAL A 54 -1.63 8.04 -2.28
N VAL A 55 -1.23 7.59 -3.47
CA VAL A 55 -0.73 8.48 -4.53
C VAL A 55 -1.82 9.43 -4.98
N GLY A 56 -3.04 8.94 -5.26
CA GLY A 56 -4.15 9.79 -5.66
C GLY A 56 -4.50 10.84 -4.59
N LEU A 57 -4.50 10.45 -3.32
CA LEU A 57 -4.73 11.38 -2.21
C LEU A 57 -3.69 12.50 -2.14
N LEU A 58 -2.41 12.18 -2.35
CA LEU A 58 -1.36 13.19 -2.41
C LEU A 58 -1.45 14.04 -3.67
N GLU A 59 -1.81 13.49 -4.82
CA GLU A 59 -2.01 14.27 -6.04
C GLU A 59 -3.15 15.30 -5.90
N ASP A 60 -4.22 14.93 -5.21
CA ASP A 60 -5.39 15.80 -5.02
C ASP A 60 -5.18 16.89 -3.95
N HIS A 61 -4.34 16.64 -2.94
CA HIS A 61 -4.26 17.48 -1.75
C HIS A 61 -2.86 17.92 -1.35
N ALA A 62 -1.80 17.32 -1.88
CA ALA A 62 -0.39 17.62 -1.54
C ALA A 62 0.54 17.33 -2.74
N ALA A 63 0.20 17.85 -3.92
CA ALA A 63 0.85 17.50 -5.19
C ALA A 63 2.33 17.87 -5.28
N ASP A 64 2.79 18.80 -4.44
CA ASP A 64 4.17 19.24 -4.28
C ASP A 64 4.95 18.42 -3.24
N SER A 65 4.33 17.40 -2.64
CA SER A 65 4.98 16.53 -1.65
C SER A 65 6.26 15.91 -2.20
N PRO A 66 7.37 15.97 -1.46
CA PRO A 66 8.63 15.33 -1.87
C PRO A 66 8.54 13.80 -1.89
N LEU A 67 7.50 13.20 -1.30
CA LEU A 67 7.29 11.75 -1.26
C LEU A 67 6.72 11.19 -2.58
N LEU A 68 6.01 12.02 -3.35
CA LEU A 68 5.31 11.62 -4.58
C LEU A 68 6.21 10.91 -5.61
N PRO A 69 7.43 11.39 -5.91
CA PRO A 69 8.34 10.69 -6.81
C PRO A 69 8.72 9.29 -6.33
N GLY A 70 8.98 9.12 -5.02
CA GLY A 70 9.30 7.82 -4.44
C GLY A 70 8.12 6.86 -4.44
N LEU A 71 6.92 7.36 -4.14
CA LEU A 71 5.68 6.57 -4.18
C LEU A 71 5.33 6.13 -5.61
N ARG A 72 5.56 6.97 -6.61
CA ARG A 72 5.41 6.59 -8.03
C ARG A 72 6.45 5.57 -8.47
N ARG A 73 7.70 5.67 -7.98
CA ARG A 73 8.70 4.61 -8.19
C ARG A 73 8.22 3.28 -7.61
N LEU A 74 7.64 3.31 -6.41
CA LEU A 74 7.07 2.13 -5.78
C LEU A 74 5.87 1.58 -6.57
N GLN A 75 5.02 2.43 -7.17
CA GLN A 75 3.93 1.98 -8.05
C GLN A 75 4.43 1.19 -9.25
N MET A 76 5.54 1.63 -9.87
CA MET A 76 6.15 0.89 -10.98
C MET A 76 6.60 -0.51 -10.53
N LEU A 77 7.23 -0.63 -9.36
CA LEU A 77 7.64 -1.92 -8.81
C LEU A 77 6.46 -2.86 -8.56
N TYR A 78 5.34 -2.32 -8.04
CA TYR A 78 4.10 -3.10 -7.87
C TYR A 78 3.43 -3.47 -9.19
N GLY A 79 3.61 -2.68 -10.25
CA GLY A 79 3.09 -2.98 -11.59
C GLY A 79 3.65 -4.26 -12.20
N ASP A 80 4.86 -4.66 -11.77
CA ASP A 80 5.52 -5.89 -12.21
C ASP A 80 5.13 -7.12 -11.37
N VAL A 81 4.36 -6.94 -10.29
CA VAL A 81 3.92 -8.03 -9.40
C VAL A 81 2.70 -8.73 -10.02
N GLY A 82 2.83 -10.04 -10.25
CA GLY A 82 1.76 -10.85 -10.83
C GLY A 82 0.61 -11.05 -9.85
N MET A 83 -0.55 -10.45 -10.12
CA MET A 83 -1.79 -10.69 -9.36
C MET A 83 -2.81 -11.45 -10.20
N GLN A 84 -3.32 -12.56 -9.66
CA GLN A 84 -4.38 -13.36 -10.27
C GLN A 84 -5.60 -13.41 -9.36
N TYR A 85 -6.71 -12.86 -9.82
CA TYR A 85 -7.99 -12.90 -9.11
C TYR A 85 -8.88 -14.00 -9.67
N THR A 86 -9.29 -14.93 -8.81
CA THR A 86 -10.28 -15.96 -9.12
C THR A 86 -11.57 -15.64 -8.38
N PHE A 87 -12.58 -15.20 -9.12
CA PHE A 87 -13.91 -14.99 -8.58
C PHE A 87 -14.54 -16.32 -8.15
N GLN A 88 -15.11 -16.36 -6.95
CA GLN A 88 -15.99 -17.43 -6.52
C GLN A 88 -17.21 -16.82 -5.84
N GLU A 89 -18.39 -17.34 -6.18
CA GLU A 89 -19.66 -16.81 -5.68
C GLU A 89 -19.68 -16.85 -4.14
N PRO A 90 -20.01 -15.73 -3.47
CA PRO A 90 -20.17 -15.70 -2.02
C PRO A 90 -21.32 -16.61 -1.57
N VAL A 91 -21.15 -17.27 -0.42
CA VAL A 91 -22.20 -18.11 0.17
C VAL A 91 -22.74 -17.43 1.42
N THR A 92 -24.05 -17.20 1.47
CA THR A 92 -24.72 -16.65 2.65
C THR A 92 -25.31 -17.76 3.50
N ASP A 93 -24.78 -17.92 4.71
CA ASP A 93 -25.42 -18.69 5.76
C ASP A 93 -26.45 -17.80 6.47
N THR A 94 -27.71 -17.98 6.11
CA THR A 94 -28.84 -17.22 6.67
C THR A 94 -29.11 -17.54 8.15
N LYS A 95 -28.70 -18.72 8.64
CA LYS A 95 -28.86 -19.09 10.06
C LYS A 95 -27.78 -18.45 10.92
N ALA A 96 -26.53 -18.48 10.45
CA ALA A 96 -25.42 -17.80 11.11
C ALA A 96 -25.42 -16.29 10.90
N ARG A 97 -26.23 -15.78 9.96
CA ARG A 97 -26.24 -14.37 9.49
C ARG A 97 -24.87 -13.94 9.00
N THR A 98 -24.16 -14.85 8.35
CA THR A 98 -22.77 -14.66 7.88
C THR A 98 -22.72 -14.89 6.39
N THR A 99 -22.05 -14.00 5.66
CA THR A 99 -21.72 -14.19 4.24
C THR A 99 -20.24 -14.49 4.11
N TYR A 100 -19.92 -15.62 3.49
CA TYR A 100 -18.57 -16.07 3.21
C TYR A 100 -18.15 -15.57 1.83
N ILE A 101 -17.09 -14.76 1.78
CA ILE A 101 -16.48 -14.32 0.53
C ILE A 101 -15.46 -15.40 0.11
N ASN A 102 -15.74 -16.07 -1.00
CA ASN A 102 -14.96 -17.23 -1.44
C ASN A 102 -13.90 -16.90 -2.50
N SER A 103 -13.96 -15.71 -3.12
CA SER A 103 -12.98 -15.32 -4.14
C SER A 103 -11.56 -15.34 -3.60
N VAL A 104 -10.63 -15.83 -4.43
CA VAL A 104 -9.22 -16.00 -4.08
C VAL A 104 -8.38 -15.06 -4.91
N THR A 105 -7.48 -14.31 -4.27
CA THR A 105 -6.40 -13.59 -4.96
C THR A 105 -5.10 -14.33 -4.72
N THR A 106 -4.46 -14.81 -5.78
CA THR A 106 -3.10 -15.35 -5.72
C THR A 106 -2.16 -14.26 -6.18
N VAL A 107 -1.09 -14.04 -5.41
CA VAL A 107 -0.04 -13.11 -5.78
C VAL A 107 1.27 -13.86 -5.92
N ASP A 108 2.01 -13.53 -6.96
CA ASP A 108 3.35 -14.07 -7.22
C ASP A 108 4.35 -12.93 -7.03
N LEU A 109 4.93 -12.86 -5.83
CA LEU A 109 5.95 -11.89 -5.44
C LEU A 109 7.28 -12.62 -5.28
N THR A 110 8.20 -12.39 -6.22
CA THR A 110 9.54 -12.99 -6.18
C THR A 110 10.39 -12.36 -5.08
N ASP A 111 11.47 -13.04 -4.70
CA ASP A 111 12.41 -12.54 -3.68
C ASP A 111 13.05 -11.22 -4.10
N ASP A 112 13.43 -11.10 -5.39
CA ASP A 112 13.99 -9.87 -5.95
C ASP A 112 12.99 -8.72 -5.93
N GLN A 113 11.71 -9.00 -6.24
CA GLN A 113 10.65 -8.00 -6.17
C GLN A 113 10.36 -7.57 -4.72
N LEU A 114 10.31 -8.52 -3.79
CA LEU A 114 10.17 -8.22 -2.37
C LEU A 114 11.31 -7.33 -1.89
N GLN A 115 12.55 -7.67 -2.23
CA GLN A 115 13.72 -6.87 -1.88
C GLN A 115 13.63 -5.46 -2.46
N ALA A 116 13.35 -5.32 -3.76
CA ALA A 116 13.24 -4.01 -4.42
C ALA A 116 12.14 -3.13 -3.81
N ILE A 117 10.99 -3.72 -3.48
CA ILE A 117 9.89 -3.03 -2.80
C ILE A 117 10.32 -2.57 -1.40
N THR A 118 10.92 -3.47 -0.60
CA THR A 118 11.39 -3.15 0.75
C THR A 118 12.45 -2.05 0.74
N GLU A 119 13.41 -2.09 -0.19
CA GLU A 119 14.43 -1.05 -0.34
C GLU A 119 13.80 0.31 -0.70
N ALA A 120 12.88 0.35 -1.67
CA ALA A 120 12.18 1.57 -2.04
C ALA A 120 11.36 2.17 -0.89
N VAL A 121 10.77 1.31 -0.05
CA VAL A 121 10.03 1.74 1.17
C VAL A 121 10.99 2.26 2.25
N ASN A 122 12.15 1.64 2.41
CA ASN A 122 13.19 2.12 3.33
C ASN A 122 13.68 3.52 2.93
N ASP A 123 13.91 3.75 1.64
CA ASP A 123 14.27 5.06 1.09
C ASP A 123 13.18 6.10 1.37
N LEU A 124 11.91 5.75 1.14
CA LEU A 124 10.76 6.62 1.43
C LEU A 124 10.68 6.99 2.91
N ARG A 125 10.86 6.02 3.81
CA ARG A 125 10.87 6.28 5.25
C ARG A 125 12.04 7.16 5.68
N ALA A 126 13.21 7.00 5.05
CA ALA A 126 14.35 7.87 5.32
C ALA A 126 14.05 9.32 4.94
N GLN A 127 13.36 9.56 3.82
CA GLN A 127 12.93 10.90 3.40
C GLN A 127 11.96 11.57 4.38
N ILE A 128 11.10 10.81 5.07
CA ILE A 128 10.18 11.35 6.08
C ILE A 128 10.93 11.82 7.34
N ASN A 129 12.05 11.17 7.68
CA ASN A 129 12.82 11.47 8.89
C ASN A 129 14.00 12.43 8.68
N ALA A 130 14.23 12.87 7.44
CA ALA A 130 15.31 13.80 7.05
C ALA A 130 14.86 15.26 7.22
#